data_AF-A0A7J9YZ13-F1
#
_entry.id   AF-A0A7J9YZ13-F1
#
_cell.length_a   1.000
_cell.length_b   1.000
_cell.length_c   1.000
_cell.angle_alpha   90.00
_cell.angle_beta   90.00
_cell.angle_gamma   90.00
#
_symmetry.space_group_name_H-M   'P 1'
#
loop_
_entity.id
_entity.type
_entity.pdbx_description
1 polymer ?
#
loop_
_entity_poly.entity_id
_entity_poly.type
_entity_poly.pdbx_seq_one_letter_code
_entity_poly.pdbx_strand_id
1 'polypeptide(L)'
;MDEATVPLLLPELRPRVAVFTNLFRDQLDRYGEVEAVAALWRKALSAYPADLHLVLKADDPSVASLGEARDNVTYFGVEDRKLDQGAPDHASDALSCTCGARLEYSVAFFGHVGHWRCDACGRSRPKPDVVATGVDLRDGRSVGFELQSAGSISSIEMALGGLYNVYNALASVAASQALELPF
;
A
#
# COMPACT_ATOMS: atom_id res chain seq x y z
N MET A 1 0.79 12.51 7.63
CA MET A 1 -0.15 13.59 7.25
C MET A 1 -1.54 13.04 7.43
N ASP A 2 -2.46 13.81 8.01
CA ASP A 2 -3.86 13.39 8.12
C ASP A 2 -4.45 13.20 6.72
N GLU A 3 -5.12 12.07 6.53
CA GLU A 3 -5.70 11.60 5.29
C GLU A 3 -6.65 12.62 4.67
N ALA A 4 -7.47 13.30 5.48
CA ALA A 4 -8.44 14.29 5.01
C ALA A 4 -7.78 15.59 4.54
N THR A 5 -6.51 15.82 4.89
CA THR A 5 -5.78 17.05 4.59
C THR A 5 -5.03 16.99 3.25
N VAL A 6 -4.82 15.79 2.70
CA VAL A 6 -4.13 15.55 1.41
C VAL A 6 -4.65 16.48 0.28
N PRO A 7 -5.96 16.63 0.04
CA PRO A 7 -6.45 17.47 -1.05
C PRO A 7 -6.16 18.96 -0.87
N LEU A 8 -6.05 19.41 0.38
CA LEU A 8 -5.78 20.80 0.72
C LEU A 8 -4.29 21.13 0.55
N LEU A 9 -3.42 20.18 0.87
CA LEU A 9 -1.96 20.41 0.88
C LEU A 9 -1.28 20.11 -0.45
N LEU A 10 -1.82 19.24 -1.29
CA LEU A 10 -1.22 18.92 -2.58
C LEU A 10 -0.95 20.16 -3.47
N PRO A 11 -1.91 21.11 -3.65
CA PRO A 11 -1.67 22.31 -4.45
C PRO A 11 -0.63 23.27 -3.86
N GLU A 12 -0.55 23.32 -2.52
CA GLU A 12 0.33 24.22 -1.75
C GLU A 12 1.78 23.69 -1.71
N LEU A 13 1.97 22.42 -1.37
CA LEU A 13 3.29 21.82 -1.15
C LEU A 13 4.03 21.49 -2.44
N ARG A 14 3.28 21.23 -3.50
CA ARG A 14 3.81 20.77 -4.79
C ARG A 14 4.82 19.62 -4.71
N PRO A 15 4.48 18.48 -4.06
CA PRO A 15 5.44 17.40 -3.87
C PRO A 15 5.79 16.74 -5.20
N ARG A 16 7.05 16.29 -5.32
CA ARG A 16 7.47 15.42 -6.43
C ARG A 16 7.05 13.96 -6.23
N VAL A 17 6.91 13.53 -4.98
CA VAL A 17 6.58 12.15 -4.59
C VAL A 17 5.52 12.18 -3.48
N ALA A 18 4.50 11.34 -3.59
CA ALA A 18 3.52 11.11 -2.53
C ALA A 18 3.43 9.61 -2.22
N VAL A 19 3.58 9.28 -0.94
CA VAL A 19 3.59 7.90 -0.44
C VAL A 19 2.28 7.62 0.28
N PHE A 20 1.57 6.58 -0.13
CA PHE A 20 0.33 6.10 0.50
C PHE A 20 0.56 4.68 1.01
N THR A 21 0.45 4.50 2.32
CA THR A 21 0.79 3.25 3.00
C THR A 21 -0.42 2.35 3.19
N ASN A 22 -1.43 2.79 3.92
CA ASN A 22 -2.66 2.04 4.15
C ASN A 22 -3.79 2.98 4.52
N LEU A 23 -5.02 2.49 4.44
CA LEU A 23 -6.21 3.23 4.89
C LEU A 23 -7.10 2.30 5.71
N PHE A 24 -7.08 2.48 7.04
CA PHE A 24 -7.86 1.70 8.01
C PHE A 24 -8.92 2.57 8.71
N ARG A 25 -10.02 1.96 9.16
CA ARG A 25 -11.17 2.65 9.75
C ARG A 25 -10.94 3.18 11.17
N ASP A 26 -10.02 2.61 11.92
CA ASP A 26 -9.71 3.04 13.29
C ASP A 26 -9.18 4.48 13.35
N GLN A 27 -8.64 5.00 12.24
CA GLN A 27 -8.24 6.41 12.08
C GLN A 27 -9.38 7.32 11.58
N LEU A 28 -10.56 6.78 11.23
CA LEU A 28 -11.62 7.48 10.47
C LEU A 28 -12.94 7.70 11.22
N ASP A 29 -12.95 7.59 12.55
CA ASP A 29 -14.10 7.98 13.39
C ASP A 29 -14.55 9.45 13.16
N ARG A 30 -13.69 10.27 12.55
CA ARG A 30 -13.91 11.71 12.26
C ARG A 30 -14.43 12.06 10.87
N TYR A 31 -14.26 11.21 9.86
CA TYR A 31 -14.46 11.62 8.44
C TYR A 31 -15.40 10.73 7.62
N GLY A 32 -15.94 9.66 8.22
CA GLY A 32 -16.76 8.69 7.50
C GLY A 32 -15.94 7.61 6.80
N GLU A 33 -16.63 6.53 6.40
CA GLU A 33 -16.11 5.26 5.88
C GLU A 33 -14.87 5.38 4.98
N VAL A 34 -13.91 4.45 5.11
CA VAL A 34 -12.65 4.32 4.33
C VAL A 34 -12.80 4.68 2.84
N GLU A 35 -13.91 4.28 2.22
CA GLU A 35 -14.19 4.57 0.82
C GLU A 35 -14.31 6.07 0.50
N ALA A 36 -14.86 6.87 1.42
CA ALA A 36 -15.00 8.31 1.23
C ALA A 36 -13.64 9.02 1.16
N VAL A 37 -12.70 8.61 2.03
CA VAL A 37 -11.33 9.13 2.02
C VAL A 37 -10.57 8.67 0.78
N ALA A 38 -10.71 7.40 0.39
CA ALA A 38 -10.12 6.91 -0.86
C ALA A 38 -10.66 7.67 -2.08
N ALA A 39 -11.97 7.93 -2.14
CA ALA A 39 -12.58 8.73 -3.21
C ALA A 39 -12.08 10.18 -3.22
N LEU A 40 -11.89 10.78 -2.03
CA LEU A 40 -11.33 12.12 -1.88
C LEU A 40 -9.90 12.20 -2.42
N TRP A 41 -9.06 11.21 -2.10
CA TRP A 41 -7.70 11.11 -2.65
C TRP A 41 -7.69 10.93 -4.16
N ARG A 42 -8.50 10.00 -4.70
CA ARG A 42 -8.62 9.81 -6.16
C ARG A 42 -8.97 11.10 -6.87
N LYS A 43 -9.92 11.88 -6.33
CA LYS A 43 -10.32 13.18 -6.89
C LYS A 43 -9.21 14.23 -6.81
N ALA A 44 -8.49 14.30 -5.68
CA ALA A 44 -7.40 15.23 -5.52
C ALA A 44 -6.24 14.93 -6.47
N LEU A 45 -5.86 13.65 -6.57
CA LEU A 45 -4.81 13.19 -7.45
C LEU A 45 -5.19 13.35 -8.92
N SER A 46 -6.43 13.07 -9.33
CA SER A 46 -6.86 13.21 -10.73
C SER A 46 -6.71 14.64 -11.27
N ALA A 47 -6.89 15.65 -10.42
CA ALA A 47 -6.68 17.06 -10.74
C ALA A 47 -5.21 17.51 -10.63
N TYR A 48 -4.33 16.66 -10.12
CA TYR A 48 -2.93 16.96 -9.88
C TYR A 48 -2.06 16.72 -11.13
N PRO A 49 -1.00 17.53 -11.35
CA PRO A 49 -0.02 17.32 -12.41
C PRO A 49 0.48 15.87 -12.54
N ALA A 50 0.74 15.46 -13.79
CA ALA A 50 1.15 14.10 -14.13
C ALA A 50 2.59 13.75 -13.73
N ASP A 51 3.41 14.75 -13.39
CA ASP A 51 4.79 14.57 -12.93
C ASP A 51 4.91 14.14 -11.46
N LEU A 52 3.81 14.14 -10.70
CA LEU A 52 3.77 13.54 -9.37
C LEU A 52 4.01 12.03 -9.45
N HIS A 53 5.05 11.57 -8.78
CA HIS A 53 5.30 10.13 -8.59
C HIS A 53 4.49 9.60 -7.40
N LEU A 54 3.70 8.56 -7.62
CA LEU A 54 2.97 7.88 -6.55
C LEU A 54 3.70 6.64 -6.07
N VAL A 55 3.88 6.51 -4.75
CA VAL A 55 4.39 5.29 -4.12
C VAL A 55 3.23 4.65 -3.36
N LEU A 56 2.78 3.49 -3.82
CA LEU A 56 1.51 2.89 -3.41
C LEU A 56 1.72 1.47 -2.89
N LYS A 57 1.06 1.13 -1.79
CA LYS A 57 1.01 -0.25 -1.30
C LYS A 57 0.12 -1.10 -2.21
N ALA A 58 0.70 -2.07 -2.90
CA ALA A 58 -0.04 -2.98 -3.78
C ALA A 58 -1.04 -3.87 -3.02
N ASP A 59 -0.67 -4.27 -1.79
CA ASP A 59 -1.44 -5.17 -0.96
C ASP A 59 -2.70 -4.53 -0.35
N ASP A 60 -2.90 -3.22 -0.48
CA ASP A 60 -4.13 -2.52 -0.03
C ASP A 60 -4.93 -2.08 -1.27
N PRO A 61 -6.14 -2.62 -1.52
CA PRO A 61 -6.92 -2.31 -2.72
C PRO A 61 -7.27 -0.82 -2.86
N SER A 62 -7.60 -0.16 -1.75
CA SER A 62 -8.00 1.26 -1.73
C SER A 62 -6.83 2.13 -2.15
N VAL A 63 -5.64 1.86 -1.61
CA VAL A 63 -4.40 2.56 -1.95
C VAL A 63 -3.94 2.23 -3.37
N ALA A 64 -3.91 0.95 -3.74
CA ALA A 64 -3.43 0.52 -5.04
C ALA A 64 -4.23 1.13 -6.21
N SER A 65 -5.55 1.31 -6.02
CA SER A 65 -6.44 1.91 -7.01
C SER A 65 -6.13 3.37 -7.35
N LEU A 66 -5.37 4.08 -6.50
CA LEU A 66 -4.96 5.47 -6.77
C LEU A 66 -4.05 5.60 -8.00
N GLY A 67 -3.40 4.50 -8.40
CA GLY A 67 -2.51 4.46 -9.56
C GLY A 67 -3.17 4.06 -10.88
N GLU A 68 -4.45 3.66 -10.91
CA GLU A 68 -5.11 3.10 -12.12
C GLU A 68 -5.16 4.05 -13.34
N ALA A 69 -4.94 5.36 -13.13
CA ALA A 69 -4.91 6.39 -14.18
C ALA A 69 -3.60 7.20 -14.18
N ARG A 70 -2.49 6.56 -13.78
CA ARG A 70 -1.18 7.19 -13.61
C ARG A 70 -0.09 6.31 -14.19
N ASP A 71 0.81 6.91 -14.96
CA ASP A 71 1.98 6.22 -15.50
C ASP A 71 3.17 6.24 -14.53
N ASN A 72 3.27 7.29 -13.68
CA ASN A 72 4.39 7.46 -12.77
C ASN A 72 4.08 6.90 -11.37
N VAL A 73 4.09 5.57 -11.26
CA VAL A 73 3.73 4.84 -10.03
C VAL A 73 4.78 3.79 -9.70
N THR A 74 5.16 3.71 -8.43
CA THR A 74 5.94 2.59 -7.88
C THR A 74 5.11 1.87 -6.84
N TYR A 75 4.94 0.57 -7.04
CA TYR A 75 4.20 -0.28 -6.12
C TYR A 75 5.15 -0.99 -5.16
N PHE A 76 4.75 -1.11 -3.89
CA PHE A 76 5.48 -1.92 -2.92
C PHE A 76 4.56 -2.94 -2.25
N GLY A 77 5.13 -4.09 -1.87
CA GLY A 77 4.33 -5.17 -1.30
C GLY A 77 5.11 -6.35 -0.75
N VAL A 78 4.39 -7.30 -0.15
CA VAL A 78 4.96 -8.52 0.43
C VAL A 78 4.61 -9.72 -0.44
N GLU A 79 5.63 -10.53 -0.74
CA GLU A 79 5.51 -11.81 -1.46
C GLU A 79 5.95 -12.96 -0.54
N ASP A 80 5.21 -13.16 0.56
CA ASP A 80 5.46 -14.27 1.48
C ASP A 80 4.15 -14.94 1.92
N ARG A 81 3.75 -15.98 1.20
CA ARG A 81 2.51 -16.73 1.47
C ARG A 81 2.52 -17.47 2.81
N LYS A 82 3.67 -17.61 3.48
CA LYS A 82 3.73 -18.25 4.82
C LYS A 82 3.08 -17.39 5.89
N LEU A 83 2.95 -16.10 5.64
CA LEU A 83 2.28 -15.13 6.51
C LEU A 83 0.76 -15.10 6.31
N ASP A 84 0.22 -15.95 5.46
CA ASP A 84 -1.22 -16.03 5.20
C ASP A 84 -1.98 -16.40 6.49
N GLN A 85 -2.91 -15.54 6.89
CA GLN A 85 -3.84 -15.75 7.99
C GLN A 85 -5.16 -16.37 7.53
N GLY A 86 -5.31 -16.65 6.22
CA GLY A 86 -6.46 -17.29 5.63
C GLY A 86 -7.44 -16.28 5.03
N ALA A 87 -8.63 -16.17 5.63
CA ALA A 87 -9.62 -15.20 5.16
C ALA A 87 -9.34 -13.82 5.77
N PRO A 88 -9.53 -12.73 4.99
CA PRO A 88 -9.56 -11.40 5.58
C PRO A 88 -10.62 -11.34 6.67
N ASP A 89 -10.36 -10.56 7.73
CA ASP A 89 -11.34 -10.35 8.79
C ASP A 89 -12.65 -9.84 8.18
N HIS A 90 -13.79 -10.45 8.53
CA HIS A 90 -15.11 -10.01 8.06
C HIS A 90 -15.42 -8.55 8.48
N ALA A 91 -14.75 -8.04 9.51
CA ALA A 91 -14.82 -6.65 9.94
C ALA A 91 -13.91 -5.70 9.12
N SER A 92 -13.24 -6.19 8.07
CA SER A 92 -12.27 -5.43 7.31
C SER A 92 -12.89 -4.43 6.32
N ASP A 93 -12.26 -3.25 6.25
CA ASP A 93 -12.83 -2.04 5.66
C ASP A 93 -12.80 -1.97 4.11
N ALA A 94 -11.97 -2.78 3.45
CA ALA A 94 -11.83 -2.79 1.98
C ALA A 94 -12.04 -4.18 1.36
N LEU A 95 -13.16 -4.82 1.72
CA LEU A 95 -13.60 -6.08 1.10
C LEU A 95 -14.34 -5.89 -0.22
N SER A 96 -14.67 -4.65 -0.57
CA SER A 96 -15.40 -4.32 -1.80
C SER A 96 -14.49 -3.62 -2.79
N CYS A 97 -14.58 -4.03 -4.04
CA CYS A 97 -13.95 -3.36 -5.17
C CYS A 97 -14.69 -2.05 -5.46
N THR A 98 -14.05 -1.11 -6.15
CA THR A 98 -14.68 0.15 -6.60
C THR A 98 -15.83 -0.05 -7.61
N CYS A 99 -16.04 -1.27 -8.13
CA CYS A 99 -17.23 -1.63 -8.93
C CYS A 99 -18.39 -2.13 -8.06
N GLY A 100 -18.24 -2.17 -6.73
CA GLY A 100 -19.22 -2.66 -5.76
C GLY A 100 -19.22 -4.17 -5.53
N ALA A 101 -18.44 -4.95 -6.30
CA ALA A 101 -18.33 -6.39 -6.11
C ALA A 101 -17.35 -6.74 -4.99
N ARG A 102 -17.52 -7.92 -4.36
CA ARG A 102 -16.59 -8.43 -3.35
C ARG A 102 -15.22 -8.75 -3.96
N LEU A 103 -14.16 -8.49 -3.20
CA LEU A 103 -12.80 -8.89 -3.52
C LEU A 103 -12.50 -10.31 -3.00
N GLU A 104 -11.84 -11.08 -3.84
CA GLU A 104 -11.30 -12.40 -3.53
C GLU A 104 -9.83 -12.28 -3.14
N TYR A 105 -9.41 -13.01 -2.10
CA TYR A 105 -8.05 -12.98 -1.58
C TYR A 105 -7.40 -14.35 -1.72
N SER A 106 -6.25 -14.38 -2.38
CA SER A 106 -5.40 -15.58 -2.47
C SER A 106 -4.40 -15.70 -1.34
N VAL A 107 -4.20 -14.60 -0.59
CA VAL A 107 -3.42 -14.48 0.65
C VAL A 107 -4.05 -13.32 1.43
N ALA A 108 -4.29 -13.49 2.72
CA ALA A 108 -4.68 -12.40 3.62
C ALA A 108 -3.63 -12.23 4.71
N PHE A 109 -3.00 -11.06 4.79
CA PHE A 109 -1.98 -10.80 5.79
C PHE A 109 -2.56 -10.24 7.09
N PHE A 110 -3.40 -9.19 7.01
CA PHE A 110 -4.12 -8.61 8.14
C PHE A 110 -5.17 -7.61 7.62
N GLY A 111 -6.35 -7.55 8.24
CA GLY A 111 -7.44 -6.69 7.73
C GLY A 111 -7.69 -6.98 6.25
N HIS A 112 -7.66 -5.93 5.40
CA HIS A 112 -7.83 -6.02 3.95
C HIS A 112 -6.50 -6.09 3.20
N VAL A 113 -5.39 -6.19 3.92
CA VAL A 113 -4.06 -6.21 3.33
C VAL A 113 -3.75 -7.63 2.87
N GLY A 114 -3.52 -7.81 1.57
CA GLY A 114 -3.25 -9.12 1.01
C GLY A 114 -3.21 -9.16 -0.51
N HIS A 115 -3.24 -10.36 -1.06
CA HIS A 115 -3.21 -10.61 -2.50
C HIS A 115 -4.63 -10.74 -3.05
N TRP A 116 -5.17 -9.62 -3.52
CA TRP A 116 -6.58 -9.48 -3.88
C TRP A 116 -6.83 -9.49 -5.40
N ARG A 117 -8.04 -9.88 -5.80
CA ARG A 117 -8.61 -9.67 -7.13
C ARG A 117 -10.13 -9.50 -7.10
N CYS A 118 -10.68 -8.91 -8.14
CA CYS A 118 -12.11 -8.78 -8.36
C CYS A 118 -12.51 -9.60 -9.58
N ASP A 119 -13.22 -10.71 -9.37
CA ASP A 119 -13.66 -11.57 -10.48
C ASP A 119 -14.76 -10.93 -11.34
N ALA A 120 -15.42 -9.87 -10.85
CA ALA A 120 -16.47 -9.16 -11.58
C ALA A 120 -15.96 -8.13 -12.60
N CYS A 121 -14.88 -7.41 -12.29
CA CYS A 121 -14.34 -6.35 -13.16
C CYS A 121 -12.89 -6.59 -13.60
N GLY A 122 -12.26 -7.67 -13.13
CA GLY A 122 -10.90 -8.05 -13.52
C GLY A 122 -9.78 -7.29 -12.82
N ARG A 123 -10.09 -6.26 -12.02
CA ARG A 123 -9.07 -5.55 -11.22
C ARG A 123 -8.39 -6.51 -10.26
N SER A 124 -7.09 -6.36 -10.10
CA SER A 124 -6.31 -7.17 -9.17
C SER A 124 -5.17 -6.36 -8.60
N ARG A 125 -4.59 -6.90 -7.52
CA ARG A 125 -3.34 -6.44 -6.97
C ARG A 125 -2.31 -6.21 -8.08
N PRO A 126 -1.75 -4.99 -8.22
CA PRO A 126 -0.66 -4.73 -9.15
C PRO A 126 0.61 -5.45 -8.69
N LYS A 127 1.49 -5.78 -9.64
CA LYS A 127 2.79 -6.37 -9.31
C LYS A 127 3.64 -5.29 -8.60
N PRO A 128 4.17 -5.56 -7.39
CA PRO A 128 5.05 -4.60 -6.74
C PRO A 128 6.44 -4.56 -7.36
N ASP A 129 7.03 -3.37 -7.40
CA ASP A 129 8.41 -3.10 -7.82
C ASP A 129 9.40 -3.27 -6.66
N VAL A 130 8.94 -2.97 -5.43
CA VAL A 130 9.70 -3.12 -4.18
C VAL A 130 9.04 -4.19 -3.32
N VAL A 131 9.75 -5.28 -3.10
CA VAL A 131 9.16 -6.51 -2.56
C VAL A 131 9.90 -6.98 -1.31
N ALA A 132 9.16 -7.39 -0.27
CA ALA A 132 9.72 -8.22 0.79
C ALA A 132 9.38 -9.69 0.57
N THR A 133 10.37 -10.57 0.77
CA THR A 133 10.24 -12.03 0.76
C THR A 133 10.95 -12.63 1.96
N GLY A 134 10.63 -13.88 2.33
CA GLY A 134 11.34 -14.59 3.40
C GLY A 134 11.25 -13.87 4.74
N VAL A 135 10.06 -13.34 5.06
CA VAL A 135 9.85 -12.51 6.24
C VAL A 135 9.84 -13.39 7.49
N ASP A 136 10.74 -13.09 8.42
CA ASP A 136 10.90 -13.77 9.69
C ASP A 136 10.55 -12.83 10.85
N LEU A 137 9.36 -13.01 11.42
CA LEU A 137 8.84 -12.23 12.54
C LEU A 137 9.33 -12.83 13.86
N ARG A 138 10.32 -12.19 14.51
CA ARG A 138 11.00 -12.73 15.70
C ARG A 138 10.48 -12.10 16.98
N ASP A 139 9.75 -12.90 17.76
CA ASP A 139 9.24 -12.58 19.11
C ASP A 139 8.50 -11.22 19.23
N GLY A 140 7.96 -10.72 18.12
CA GLY A 140 7.34 -9.39 18.04
C GLY A 140 8.29 -8.21 18.28
N ARG A 141 9.61 -8.44 18.35
CA ARG A 141 10.62 -7.42 18.68
C ARG A 141 11.53 -7.07 17.53
N SER A 142 11.75 -8.00 16.61
CA SER A 142 12.55 -7.77 15.41
C SER A 142 11.93 -8.48 14.20
N VAL A 143 12.35 -8.05 13.02
CA VAL A 143 12.00 -8.70 11.77
C VAL A 143 13.23 -8.76 10.86
N GLY A 144 13.43 -9.93 10.25
CA GLY A 144 14.36 -10.13 9.14
C GLY A 144 13.58 -10.37 7.86
N PHE A 145 14.05 -9.87 6.72
CA PHE A 145 13.46 -10.18 5.40
C PHE A 145 14.44 -9.90 4.26
N GLU A 146 14.18 -10.50 3.11
CA GLU A 146 14.88 -10.22 1.86
C GLU A 146 14.12 -9.14 1.08
N LEU A 147 14.76 -7.97 0.91
CA LEU A 147 14.29 -6.86 0.11
C LEU A 147 14.72 -7.07 -1.34
N GLN A 148 13.75 -7.13 -2.25
CA GLN A 148 14.00 -7.15 -3.69
C GLN A 148 13.59 -5.82 -4.30
N SER A 149 14.51 -5.17 -5.01
CA SER A 149 14.23 -3.93 -5.71
C SER A 149 15.23 -3.65 -6.83
N ALA A 150 14.76 -3.15 -7.97
CA ALA A 150 15.58 -2.86 -9.16
C ALA A 150 16.51 -4.03 -9.58
N GLY A 151 16.05 -5.28 -9.40
CA GLY A 151 16.81 -6.49 -9.73
C GLY A 151 17.89 -6.87 -8.71
N SER A 152 18.04 -6.13 -7.62
CA SER A 152 18.94 -6.44 -6.50
C SER A 152 18.18 -7.06 -5.35
N ILE A 153 18.86 -7.91 -4.57
CA ILE A 153 18.32 -8.54 -3.35
C ILE A 153 19.24 -8.18 -2.19
N SER A 154 18.68 -7.68 -1.10
CA SER A 154 19.40 -7.29 0.11
C SER A 154 18.70 -7.86 1.34
N SER A 155 19.48 -8.44 2.25
CA SER A 155 18.96 -8.91 3.54
C SER A 155 18.82 -7.73 4.50
N ILE A 156 17.63 -7.55 5.08
CA ILE A 156 17.30 -6.47 6.00
C ILE A 156 16.99 -7.04 7.38
N GLU A 157 17.57 -6.42 8.39
CA GLU A 157 17.35 -6.73 9.80
C GLU A 157 16.91 -5.47 10.53
N MET A 158 15.74 -5.53 11.17
CA MET A 158 15.17 -4.40 11.91
C MET A 158 14.95 -4.78 13.37
N ALA A 159 15.40 -3.91 14.29
CA ALA A 159 15.10 -4.01 15.72
C ALA A 159 13.67 -3.54 16.09
N LEU A 160 12.73 -3.74 15.15
CA LEU A 160 11.31 -3.46 15.28
C LEU A 160 10.57 -4.69 14.76
N GLY A 161 9.61 -5.22 15.52
CA GLY A 161 8.84 -6.38 15.10
C GLY A 161 7.61 -6.04 14.28
N GLY A 162 7.00 -7.06 13.68
CA GLY A 162 5.68 -6.96 13.06
C GLY A 162 5.70 -6.61 11.56
N LEU A 163 4.75 -7.19 10.83
CA LEU A 163 4.66 -7.08 9.38
C LEU A 163 4.39 -5.64 8.89
N TYR A 164 3.71 -4.82 9.69
CA TYR A 164 3.49 -3.41 9.38
C TYR A 164 4.80 -2.63 9.27
N ASN A 165 5.83 -2.98 10.06
CA ASN A 165 7.14 -2.34 9.97
C ASN A 165 7.91 -2.76 8.71
N VAL A 166 7.70 -3.98 8.22
CA VAL A 166 8.21 -4.39 6.90
C VAL A 166 7.60 -3.50 5.81
N TYR A 167 6.29 -3.29 5.81
CA TYR A 167 5.65 -2.38 4.85
C TYR A 167 6.18 -0.94 4.94
N ASN A 168 6.43 -0.43 6.15
CA ASN A 168 7.01 0.90 6.33
C ASN A 168 8.43 1.00 5.76
N ALA A 169 9.24 -0.05 5.92
CA ALA A 169 10.57 -0.13 5.32
C ALA A 169 10.48 -0.16 3.79
N LEU A 170 9.60 -0.99 3.22
CA LEU A 170 9.36 -1.05 1.77
C LEU A 170 8.90 0.30 1.20
N ALA A 171 7.97 0.98 1.90
CA ALA A 171 7.50 2.31 1.51
C ALA A 171 8.65 3.33 1.49
N SER A 172 9.54 3.26 2.48
CA SER A 172 10.71 4.15 2.57
C SER A 172 11.70 3.90 1.43
N VAL A 173 11.98 2.63 1.10
CA VAL A 173 12.82 2.26 -0.04
C VAL A 173 12.20 2.73 -1.36
N ALA A 174 10.92 2.46 -1.57
CA ALA A 174 10.21 2.87 -2.78
C ALA A 174 10.18 4.41 -2.93
N ALA A 175 10.05 5.15 -1.82
CA ALA A 175 10.15 6.60 -1.83
C ALA A 175 11.56 7.10 -2.19
N SER A 176 12.62 6.48 -1.66
CA SER A 176 14.00 6.80 -2.05
C SER A 176 14.22 6.57 -3.55
N GLN A 177 13.68 5.49 -4.11
CA GLN A 177 13.75 5.21 -5.55
C GLN A 177 13.01 6.24 -6.40
N ALA A 178 11.78 6.59 -6.02
CA ALA A 178 11.01 7.63 -6.71
C ALA A 178 11.69 9.01 -6.63
N LEU A 179 12.53 9.24 -5.63
CA LEU A 179 13.35 10.46 -5.48
C LEU A 179 14.72 10.36 -6.15
N GLU A 180 15.07 9.23 -6.77
CA GLU A 180 16.39 8.93 -7.35
C GLU A 180 17.54 9.02 -6.32
N LEU A 181 17.25 8.63 -5.07
CA LEU A 181 18.23 8.59 -3.98
C LEU A 181 18.78 7.17 -3.80
N PRO A 182 20.07 7.02 -3.43
CA PRO A 182 20.63 5.72 -3.07
C PRO A 182 20.02 5.23 -1.74
N PHE A 183 19.86 3.90 -1.61
CA PHE A 183 19.40 3.23 -0.40
C PHE A 183 20.11 1.88 -0.21
#